data_AF-A0A388NV25-F1
#
_entry.id   AF-A0A388NV25-F1
#
_cell.length_a   1.000
_cell.length_b   1.000
_cell.length_c   1.000
_cell.angle_alpha   90.00
_cell.angle_beta   90.00
_cell.angle_gamma   90.00
#
_symmetry.space_group_name_H-M   'P 1'
#
loop_
_entity.id
_entity.type
_entity.pdbx_description
1 polymer ?
#
loop_
_entity_poly.entity_id
_entity_poly.type
_entity_poly.pdbx_seq_one_letter_code
_entity_poly.pdbx_strand_id
1 'polypeptide(L)'
;MAKLGCKFFIRLVNSKTHFGVTVKVDVADSSPSVESLISIFAGANWHERETHEMFGIDFVGHNDLRKMYLPVDFEGHPLRKDFPLLARMVKPWPGIVDVEPLPGGDEEDSAEEKASAQSENSDAS
;
A
#
# COMPACT_ATOMS: atom_id res chain seq x y z
N MET A 1 17.12 11.61 -7.81
CA MET A 1 16.04 11.17 -6.92
C MET A 1 14.70 11.50 -7.57
N ALA A 2 14.08 10.55 -8.27
CA ALA A 2 12.74 10.76 -8.80
C ALA A 2 11.75 10.67 -7.63
N LYS A 3 11.17 11.81 -7.22
CA LYS A 3 10.02 11.81 -6.31
C LYS A 3 8.96 10.89 -6.94
N LEU A 4 8.52 9.85 -6.22
CA LEU A 4 7.35 9.06 -6.63
C LEU A 4 6.12 9.98 -6.54
N GLY A 5 5.85 10.72 -7.61
CA GLY A 5 4.65 11.54 -7.73
C GLY A 5 3.42 10.70 -8.04
N CYS A 6 2.24 11.22 -7.67
CA CYS A 6 0.96 10.68 -8.10
C CYS A 6 0.84 10.74 -9.63
N LYS A 7 0.25 9.71 -10.24
CA LYS A 7 0.06 9.60 -11.69
C LYS A 7 -1.41 9.38 -11.98
N PHE A 8 -2.00 10.29 -12.74
CA PHE A 8 -3.38 10.20 -13.19
C PHE A 8 -3.41 9.61 -14.61
N PHE A 9 -4.31 8.67 -14.86
CA PHE A 9 -4.45 8.00 -16.14
C PHE A 9 -5.89 8.09 -16.63
N ILE A 10 -6.06 8.46 -17.91
CA ILE A 10 -7.36 8.48 -18.58
C ILE A 10 -7.24 7.60 -19.82
N ARG A 11 -8.19 6.69 -20.00
CA ARG A 11 -8.28 5.89 -21.21
C ARG A 11 -9.51 6.29 -22.00
N LEU A 12 -9.28 6.81 -23.20
CA LEU A 12 -10.31 7.12 -24.17
C LEU A 12 -10.38 5.99 -25.18
N VAL A 13 -11.59 5.55 -25.51
CA VAL A 13 -11.82 4.51 -26.52
C VAL A 13 -12.84 5.03 -27.51
N ASN A 14 -12.49 4.98 -28.80
CA ASN A 14 -13.44 5.21 -29.86
C ASN A 14 -14.30 3.97 -30.04
N SER A 15 -15.61 4.08 -29.81
CA SER A 15 -16.54 2.94 -29.88
C SER A 15 -16.73 2.36 -31.28
N LYS A 16 -16.46 3.13 -32.35
CA LYS A 16 -16.65 2.70 -33.74
C LYS A 16 -15.42 2.03 -34.32
N THR A 17 -14.24 2.59 -34.04
CA THR A 17 -12.97 2.07 -34.59
C THR A 17 -12.22 1.17 -33.62
N HIS A 18 -12.68 1.08 -32.37
CA HIS A 18 -12.01 0.39 -31.25
C HIS A 18 -10.60 0.88 -30.95
N PHE A 19 -10.20 2.02 -31.53
CA PHE A 19 -8.92 2.65 -31.23
C PHE A 19 -8.95 3.28 -29.83
N GLY A 20 -7.91 3.01 -29.03
CA GLY A 20 -7.79 3.50 -27.66
C GLY A 20 -6.56 4.37 -27.47
N VAL A 21 -6.72 5.46 -26.72
CA VAL A 21 -5.62 6.35 -26.32
C VAL A 21 -5.59 6.40 -24.80
N THR A 22 -4.40 6.20 -24.23
CA THR A 22 -4.16 6.39 -22.80
C THR A 22 -3.36 7.67 -22.60
N VAL A 23 -3.94 8.61 -21.86
CA VAL A 23 -3.29 9.85 -21.44
C VAL A 23 -2.79 9.67 -20.03
N LYS A 24 -1.51 10.00 -19.79
CA LYS A 24 -0.89 9.98 -18.47
C LYS A 24 -0.52 11.41 -18.08
N VAL A 25 -0.88 11.80 -16.87
CA VAL A 25 -0.54 13.09 -16.28
C VAL A 25 0.23 12.83 -14.98
N ASP A 26 1.40 13.47 -14.86
CA ASP A 26 2.17 13.46 -13.62
C ASP A 26 1.70 14.61 -12.73
N VAL A 27 1.34 14.30 -11.48
CA VAL A 27 0.76 15.24 -10.52
C VAL A 27 1.69 15.39 -9.31
N ALA A 28 1.85 16.62 -8.83
CA ALA A 28 2.67 16.91 -7.66
C ALA A 28 2.06 16.34 -6.38
N ASP A 29 2.88 15.74 -5.52
CA ASP A 29 2.42 15.01 -4.33
C ASP A 29 2.01 15.94 -3.16
N SER A 30 2.56 17.16 -3.11
CA SER A 30 2.29 18.14 -2.05
C SER A 30 0.89 18.74 -2.10
N SER A 31 0.34 18.88 -3.30
CA SER A 31 -0.95 19.53 -3.54
C SER A 31 -1.53 19.00 -4.87
N PRO A 32 -1.95 17.73 -4.92
CA PRO A 32 -2.33 17.11 -6.17
C PRO A 32 -3.65 17.70 -6.67
N SER A 33 -3.59 18.43 -7.79
CA SER A 33 -4.75 19.00 -8.45
C SER A 33 -4.68 18.79 -9.97
N VAL A 34 -5.83 18.57 -10.58
CA VAL A 34 -6.00 18.34 -12.03
C VAL A 34 -7.25 19.09 -12.51
N GLU A 35 -7.31 19.43 -13.80
CA GLU A 35 -8.53 19.99 -14.40
C GLU A 35 -9.64 18.92 -14.50
N SER A 36 -10.88 19.31 -14.21
CA SER A 36 -12.05 18.45 -14.36
C SER A 36 -12.38 18.21 -15.83
N LEU A 37 -12.71 16.96 -16.16
CA LEU A 37 -13.17 16.52 -17.47
C LEU A 37 -14.69 16.53 -17.60
N ILE A 38 -15.44 16.84 -16.54
CA ILE A 38 -16.91 16.78 -16.53
C ILE A 38 -17.54 17.64 -17.61
N SER A 39 -16.92 18.77 -17.93
CA SER A 39 -17.37 19.68 -18.99
C SER A 39 -17.38 19.02 -20.38
N ILE A 40 -16.52 18.01 -20.59
CA ILE A 40 -16.37 17.27 -21.85
C ILE A 40 -17.09 15.92 -21.75
N PHE A 41 -16.90 15.22 -20.63
CA PHE A 41 -17.41 13.87 -20.37
C PHE A 41 -18.21 13.86 -19.07
N ALA A 42 -19.54 13.97 -19.16
CA ALA A 42 -20.40 13.95 -17.98
C ALA A 42 -20.22 12.69 -17.09
N GLY A 43 -19.85 11.55 -17.70
CA GLY A 43 -19.56 10.31 -16.98
C GLY A 43 -18.29 10.37 -16.10
N ALA A 44 -17.41 11.36 -16.30
CA ALA A 44 -16.22 11.56 -15.47
C ALA A 44 -16.56 11.99 -14.04
N ASN A 45 -17.78 12.52 -13.80
CA ASN A 45 -18.22 13.00 -12.48
C ASN A 45 -18.04 11.93 -11.39
N TRP A 46 -18.42 10.68 -11.68
CA TRP A 46 -18.23 9.60 -10.72
C TRP A 46 -16.75 9.32 -10.43
N HIS A 47 -15.94 9.20 -11.48
CA HIS A 47 -14.52 8.88 -11.37
C HIS A 47 -13.72 9.99 -10.68
N GLU A 48 -14.05 11.25 -10.91
CA GLU A 48 -13.40 12.39 -10.26
C GLU A 48 -13.71 12.40 -8.76
N ARG A 49 -14.97 12.22 -8.38
CA ARG A 49 -15.37 12.15 -6.96
C ARG A 49 -14.76 10.95 -6.25
N GLU A 50 -14.73 9.79 -6.89
CA GLU A 50 -14.05 8.58 -6.36
C GLU A 50 -12.56 8.85 -6.16
N THR A 51 -11.89 9.47 -7.14
CA THR A 51 -10.46 9.75 -7.07
C THR A 51 -10.15 10.77 -5.97
N HIS A 52 -10.97 11.82 -5.85
CA HIS A 52 -10.86 12.81 -4.79
C HIS A 52 -11.01 12.16 -3.40
N GLU A 53 -12.00 11.28 -3.23
CA GLU A 53 -12.23 10.60 -1.96
C GLU A 53 -11.13 9.58 -1.62
N MET A 54 -10.71 8.76 -2.58
CA MET A 54 -9.79 7.64 -2.35
C MET A 54 -8.30 8.02 -2.35
N PHE A 55 -7.91 9.05 -3.11
CA PHE A 55 -6.52 9.47 -3.30
C PHE A 55 -6.24 10.90 -2.84
N GLY A 56 -7.27 11.71 -2.61
CA GLY A 56 -7.12 13.11 -2.19
C GLY A 56 -6.62 14.02 -3.30
N ILE A 57 -7.04 13.78 -4.55
CA ILE A 57 -6.71 14.64 -5.70
C ILE A 57 -7.86 15.63 -5.93
N ASP A 58 -7.54 16.92 -5.98
CA ASP A 58 -8.50 17.98 -6.25
C ASP A 58 -8.77 18.15 -7.74
N PHE A 59 -10.01 18.51 -8.09
CA PHE A 59 -10.45 18.75 -9.47
C PHE A 59 -10.90 20.20 -9.67
N VAL A 60 -10.13 20.97 -10.42
CA VAL A 60 -10.43 22.37 -10.75
C VAL A 60 -11.58 22.41 -11.76
N GLY A 61 -12.66 23.13 -11.42
CA GLY A 61 -13.85 23.25 -12.26
C GLY A 61 -14.94 22.21 -11.99
N HIS A 62 -14.78 21.35 -10.97
CA HIS A 62 -15.79 20.39 -10.55
C HIS A 62 -16.81 21.06 -9.59
N ASN A 63 -18.12 20.92 -9.87
CA ASN A 63 -19.18 21.58 -9.11
C ASN A 63 -19.61 20.86 -7.81
N ASP A 64 -19.47 19.53 -7.72
CA ASP A 64 -19.90 18.73 -6.54
C ASP A 64 -18.90 17.62 -6.14
N LEU A 65 -17.86 17.95 -5.37
CA LEU A 65 -16.85 16.99 -4.86
C LEU A 65 -17.23 16.39 -3.49
N ARG A 66 -18.44 15.82 -3.37
CA ARG A 66 -18.87 15.15 -2.12
C ARG A 66 -18.48 13.67 -2.09
N LYS A 67 -18.15 13.18 -0.88
CA LYS A 67 -17.89 11.77 -0.55
C LYS A 67 -19.01 10.85 -1.06
N MET A 68 -18.65 9.66 -1.58
CA MET A 68 -19.61 8.67 -2.09
C MET A 68 -19.54 7.35 -1.34
N TYR A 69 -18.33 6.87 -1.05
CA TYR A 69 -18.11 5.53 -0.52
C TYR A 69 -17.86 5.52 0.98
N LEU A 70 -17.16 6.53 1.49
CA LEU A 70 -16.72 6.57 2.86
C LEU A 70 -17.80 7.20 3.75
N PRO A 71 -17.90 6.73 5.02
CA PRO A 71 -18.68 7.43 6.03
C PRO A 71 -18.26 8.90 6.14
N VAL A 72 -19.20 9.75 6.53
CA VAL A 72 -18.98 11.21 6.62
C VAL A 72 -17.79 11.54 7.52
N ASP A 73 -17.67 10.82 8.64
CA ASP A 73 -16.65 10.99 9.68
C ASP A 73 -15.32 10.30 9.35
N PHE A 74 -15.20 9.66 8.18
CA PHE A 74 -13.94 9.02 7.80
C PHE A 74 -12.89 10.06 7.44
N GLU A 75 -11.72 9.96 8.08
CA GLU A 75 -10.57 10.83 7.85
C GLU A 75 -9.48 10.09 7.05
N GLY A 76 -9.00 10.73 5.98
CA GLY A 76 -7.93 10.22 5.13
C GLY A 76 -8.41 9.56 3.83
N HIS A 77 -7.47 8.90 3.16
CA HIS A 77 -7.59 8.43 1.78
C HIS A 77 -7.10 6.97 1.66
N PRO A 78 -8.00 5.97 1.67
CA PRO A 78 -7.61 4.57 1.85
C PRO A 78 -6.69 3.98 0.78
N LEU A 79 -6.79 4.44 -0.47
CA LEU A 79 -6.01 3.90 -1.60
C LEU A 79 -4.62 4.53 -1.71
N ARG A 80 -4.33 5.52 -0.87
CA ARG A 80 -3.02 6.16 -0.77
C ARG A 80 -2.00 5.17 -0.17
N LYS A 81 -0.76 5.23 -0.66
CA LYS A 81 0.29 4.26 -0.27
C LYS A 81 0.79 4.48 1.15
N ASP A 82 0.73 5.72 1.60
CA ASP A 82 0.99 6.22 2.96
C ASP A 82 -0.11 5.85 3.97
N PHE A 83 -1.33 5.54 3.52
CA PHE A 83 -2.43 5.24 4.42
C PHE A 83 -2.23 3.91 5.18
N PRO A 84 -2.35 3.89 6.52
CA PRO A 84 -2.13 2.69 7.33
C PRO A 84 -3.34 1.74 7.23
N LEU A 85 -3.25 0.77 6.32
CA LEU A 85 -4.24 -0.30 6.22
C LEU A 85 -3.86 -1.43 7.18
N LEU A 86 -4.78 -1.84 8.05
CA LEU A 86 -4.62 -3.03 8.90
C LEU A 86 -4.26 -4.28 8.07
N ALA A 87 -4.74 -4.37 6.83
CA ALA A 87 -4.40 -5.44 5.89
C ALA A 87 -2.92 -5.47 5.47
N ARG A 88 -2.18 -4.36 5.58
CA ARG A 88 -0.72 -4.31 5.33
C ARG A 88 0.09 -4.63 6.59
N MET A 89 -0.54 -4.73 7.75
CA MET A 89 0.16 -5.13 8.97
C MET A 89 0.41 -6.63 8.92
N VAL A 90 1.69 -7.02 8.93
CA VAL A 90 2.08 -8.42 9.05
C VAL A 90 1.64 -8.89 10.44
N LYS A 91 0.65 -9.78 10.48
CA LYS A 91 0.35 -10.50 11.71
C LYS A 91 1.46 -11.55 11.89
N PRO A 92 2.21 -11.54 13.01
CA PRO A 92 3.15 -12.61 13.28
C PRO A 92 2.41 -13.94 13.34
N TRP A 93 2.98 -14.97 12.72
CA TRP A 93 2.39 -16.30 12.75
C TRP A 93 2.32 -16.79 14.21
N PRO A 94 1.14 -17.21 14.71
CA PRO A 94 0.89 -17.32 16.14
C PRO A 94 1.30 -18.65 16.80
N GLY A 95 1.92 -19.58 16.09
CA GLY A 95 2.28 -20.88 16.67
C GLY A 95 3.78 -21.01 16.97
N ILE A 96 4.08 -22.05 17.76
CA ILE A 96 5.41 -22.66 17.79
C ILE A 96 5.52 -23.47 16.48
N VAL A 97 6.59 -23.31 15.71
CA VAL A 97 6.86 -24.25 14.63
C VAL A 97 7.41 -25.49 15.31
N ASP A 98 6.57 -26.50 15.51
CA ASP A 98 7.05 -27.83 15.87
C ASP A 98 7.78 -28.39 14.65
N VAL A 99 9.06 -28.04 14.55
CA VAL A 99 9.98 -28.70 13.61
C VAL A 99 10.22 -30.08 14.21
N GLU A 100 9.38 -31.05 13.83
CA GLU A 100 9.74 -32.44 14.05
C GLU A 100 11.07 -32.69 13.31
N PRO A 101 12.11 -33.17 14.01
CA PRO A 101 13.34 -33.55 13.34
C PRO A 101 13.02 -34.64 12.32
N LEU A 102 13.63 -34.56 11.13
CA LEU A 102 13.43 -35.57 10.10
C LEU A 102 13.75 -36.96 10.68
N PRO A 103 12.87 -37.96 10.50
CA PRO A 103 13.20 -39.32 10.88
C PRO A 103 14.34 -39.80 9.96
N GLY A 104 15.53 -39.98 10.54
CA GLY A 104 16.72 -40.46 9.82
C GLY A 104 18.01 -39.67 10.03
N GLY A 105 18.06 -38.72 10.97
CA GLY A 105 19.33 -38.28 11.53
C GLY A 105 19.71 -39.20 12.68
N ASP A 106 20.63 -40.13 12.42
CA ASP A 106 21.15 -41.04 13.43
C ASP A 106 21.60 -40.27 14.69
N GLU A 107 21.29 -40.84 15.85
CA GLU A 107 21.75 -40.34 17.14
C GLU A 107 23.27 -40.45 17.23
N GLU A 108 24.00 -39.42 16.82
CA GLU A 108 25.43 -39.24 17.11
C GLU A 108 25.84 -37.84 16.66
N ASP A 109 25.74 -36.83 17.54
CA ASP A 109 26.87 -35.92 17.82
C ASP A 109 26.53 -34.75 18.77
N SER A 110 27.50 -34.48 19.64
CA SER A 110 27.75 -33.26 20.43
C SER A 110 27.01 -33.06 21.77
N ALA A 111 27.29 -33.98 22.70
CA ALA A 111 27.26 -33.70 24.15
C ALA A 111 28.43 -32.80 24.64
N GLU A 112 29.14 -32.05 23.78
CA GLU A 112 30.42 -31.42 24.16
C GLU A 112 30.43 -29.89 24.31
N GLU A 113 29.34 -29.15 24.06
CA GLU A 113 29.34 -27.68 24.23
C GLU A 113 28.60 -27.20 25.50
N LYS A 114 28.77 -27.90 26.63
CA LYS A 114 28.36 -27.41 27.97
C LYS A 114 29.42 -27.53 29.06
N ALA A 115 30.68 -27.78 28.72
CA ALA A 115 31.76 -27.95 29.70
C ALA A 115 32.75 -26.76 29.84
N SER A 116 32.72 -25.73 28.97
CA SER A 116 33.74 -24.66 29.01
C SER A 116 33.30 -23.31 29.59
N ALA A 117 32.05 -23.14 30.04
CA ALA A 117 31.54 -21.85 30.54
C ALA A 117 31.43 -21.73 32.08
N GLN A 118 31.99 -22.68 32.84
CA GLN A 118 31.98 -22.67 34.32
C GLN A 118 33.40 -22.85 34.89
N SER A 119 34.34 -21.97 34.52
CA SER A 119 35.58 -21.81 35.28
C SER A 119 36.15 -20.39 35.19
N GLU A 120 35.31 -19.35 35.24
CA GLU A 120 35.76 -17.95 35.39
C GLU A 120 34.74 -17.18 36.24
N ASN A 121 34.60 -17.56 37.51
CA ASN A 121 34.07 -16.68 38.56
C ASN A 121 34.38 -17.25 39.95
N SER A 122 35.67 -17.27 40.30
CA SER A 122 36.12 -17.43 41.68
C SER A 122 37.54 -16.88 41.83
N ASP A 123 37.72 -15.58 41.61
CA ASP A 123 38.87 -14.87 42.17
C ASP A 123 38.54 -13.37 42.33
N ALA A 124 37.80 -13.06 43.40
CA ALA A 124 37.62 -11.72 43.94
C ALA A 124 37.32 -11.84 45.44
N SER A 125 38.38 -12.02 46.22
CA SER A 125 38.46 -11.71 47.65
C SER A 125 39.90 -11.37 48.01
#